data_AF-A0A944UIV8-F1
#
_entry.id   AF-A0A944UIV8-F1
#
_cell.length_a   1.000
_cell.length_b   1.000
_cell.length_c   1.000
_cell.angle_alpha   90.00
_cell.angle_beta   90.00
_cell.angle_gamma   90.00
#
_symmetry.space_group_name_H-M   'P 1'
#
loop_
_entity.id
_entity.type
_entity.pdbx_description
1 polymer ?
#
loop_
_entity_poly.entity_id
_entity_poly.type
_entity_poly.pdbx_seq_one_letter_code
_entity_poly.pdbx_strand_id
1 'polypeptide(L)'
;MKKTFLQFLFALVTLLTFSIPAFSYQEINVQNGGTIKGNTKMIGGMPYPRVYHLILFPNIDMCAEVDTDDEMNRVLDDFKVSDKGGLRDTIITLEHVDAGKPFNKEPINIVSENCKFFPDVNIIRQGESFKIDNIDAVMHNSQVYQKERGKILLNIPIPAEEVSEGKVTF
;
A
#
# COMPACT_ATOMS: atom_id res chain seq x y z
N MET A 1 27.45 -47.00 9.67
CA MET A 1 27.35 -45.72 10.41
C MET A 1 28.32 -44.66 9.90
N LYS A 2 29.64 -44.89 9.85
CA LYS A 2 30.61 -43.86 9.40
C LYS A 2 30.48 -43.45 7.91
N LYS A 3 30.21 -44.39 7.00
CA LYS A 3 30.04 -44.11 5.55
C LYS A 3 28.79 -43.29 5.25
N THR A 4 27.67 -43.63 5.88
CA THR A 4 26.40 -42.91 5.78
C THR A 4 26.51 -41.50 6.37
N PHE A 5 27.18 -41.34 7.52
CA PHE A 5 27.44 -40.02 8.12
C PHE A 5 28.29 -39.13 7.20
N LEU A 6 29.34 -39.68 6.57
CA LEU A 6 30.19 -38.94 5.64
C LEU A 6 29.45 -38.54 4.35
N GLN A 7 28.55 -39.39 3.85
CA GLN A 7 27.67 -39.07 2.71
C GLN A 7 26.67 -37.96 3.06
N PHE A 8 26.07 -37.99 4.25
CA PHE A 8 25.20 -36.92 4.74
C PHE A 8 25.94 -35.59 4.89
N LEU A 9 27.16 -35.63 5.42
CA LEU A 9 28.00 -34.44 5.56
C LEU A 9 28.38 -33.86 4.19
N PHE A 10 28.72 -34.72 3.22
CA PHE A 10 29.06 -34.30 1.88
C PHE A 10 27.86 -33.68 1.15
N ALA A 11 26.66 -34.29 1.28
CA ALA A 11 25.42 -33.77 0.74
C ALA A 11 25.01 -32.43 1.37
N LEU A 12 25.19 -32.27 2.69
CA LEU A 12 24.91 -31.01 3.40
C LEU A 12 25.86 -29.89 2.98
N VAL A 13 27.16 -30.19 2.80
CA VAL A 13 28.15 -29.23 2.30
C VAL A 13 27.83 -28.82 0.87
N THR A 14 27.45 -29.76 -0.01
CA THR A 14 27.04 -29.41 -1.39
C THR A 14 25.78 -28.56 -1.41
N LEU A 15 24.80 -28.83 -0.55
CA LEU A 15 23.56 -28.04 -0.46
C LEU A 15 23.83 -26.60 0.03
N LEU A 16 24.75 -26.42 0.98
CA LEU A 16 25.17 -25.11 1.47
C LEU A 16 25.96 -24.31 0.44
N THR A 17 26.80 -24.96 -0.38
CA THR A 17 27.59 -24.26 -1.43
C THR A 17 26.78 -23.86 -2.65
N PHE A 18 25.65 -24.52 -2.93
CA PHE A 18 24.75 -24.20 -4.05
C PHE A 18 23.58 -23.29 -3.67
N SER A 19 23.63 -22.66 -2.50
CA SER A 19 22.66 -21.64 -2.13
C SER A 19 22.96 -20.38 -2.94
N ILE A 20 22.34 -20.25 -4.12
CA ILE A 20 22.36 -19.01 -4.89
C ILE A 20 21.65 -17.97 -4.03
N PRO A 21 22.33 -16.89 -3.58
CA PRO A 21 21.63 -15.83 -2.86
C PRO A 21 20.55 -15.27 -3.81
N ALA A 22 19.31 -15.24 -3.33
CA ALA A 22 18.28 -14.46 -3.99
C ALA A 22 18.73 -12.98 -3.90
N PHE A 23 19.15 -12.41 -5.02
CA PHE A 23 19.54 -11.00 -5.07
C PHE A 23 18.28 -10.15 -4.90
N SER A 24 18.18 -9.44 -3.78
CA SER A 24 17.24 -8.35 -3.64
C SER A 24 17.62 -7.23 -4.61
N TYR A 25 16.66 -6.41 -5.00
CA TYR A 25 16.90 -5.20 -5.79
C TYR A 25 18.10 -4.39 -5.25
N GLN A 26 19.04 -4.06 -6.12
CA GLN A 26 20.22 -3.27 -5.78
C GLN A 26 20.05 -1.80 -6.19
N GLU A 27 20.11 -0.90 -5.21
CA GLU A 27 20.13 0.55 -5.46
C GLU A 27 21.49 0.95 -6.05
N ILE A 28 21.50 1.50 -7.26
CA ILE A 28 22.67 1.99 -7.99
C ILE A 28 22.41 3.38 -8.56
N ASN A 29 23.49 4.12 -8.85
CA ASN A 29 23.36 5.34 -9.63
C ASN A 29 23.15 5.00 -11.12
N VAL A 30 21.96 5.27 -11.64
CA VAL A 30 21.58 4.99 -13.03
C VAL A 30 22.03 6.14 -13.93
N GLN A 31 23.17 5.99 -14.62
CA GLN A 31 23.71 7.05 -15.48
C GLN A 31 23.06 7.11 -16.88
N ASN A 32 22.70 5.96 -17.46
CA ASN A 32 22.15 5.86 -18.82
C ASN A 32 20.75 5.23 -18.80
N GLY A 33 19.86 5.80 -17.99
CA GLY A 33 18.49 5.31 -17.82
C GLY A 33 17.58 5.56 -19.03
N GLY A 34 16.52 4.77 -19.13
CA GLY A 34 15.41 5.00 -20.07
C GLY A 34 14.25 5.75 -19.41
N THR A 35 13.35 6.30 -20.23
CA THR A 35 12.08 6.89 -19.76
C THR A 35 10.90 6.14 -20.36
N ILE A 36 9.95 5.74 -19.51
CA ILE A 36 8.65 5.22 -19.93
C ILE A 36 7.66 6.38 -19.94
N LYS A 37 6.98 6.59 -21.07
CA LYS A 37 5.95 7.60 -21.24
C LYS A 37 4.71 6.98 -21.84
N GLY A 38 3.55 7.39 -21.36
CA GLY A 38 2.26 6.90 -21.86
C GLY A 38 1.10 7.44 -21.03
N ASN A 39 -0.10 7.03 -21.38
CA ASN A 39 -1.32 7.33 -20.65
C ASN A 39 -2.03 6.03 -20.29
N THR A 40 -2.59 5.98 -19.08
CA THR A 40 -3.42 4.88 -18.59
C THR A 40 -4.87 5.23 -18.86
N LYS A 41 -5.61 4.29 -19.45
CA LYS A 41 -7.04 4.45 -19.74
C LYS A 41 -7.83 3.29 -19.16
N MET A 42 -8.98 3.59 -18.60
CA MET A 42 -9.95 2.57 -18.26
C MET A 42 -10.73 2.18 -19.52
N ILE A 43 -10.87 0.88 -19.76
CA ILE A 43 -11.68 0.34 -20.85
C ILE A 43 -12.96 -0.25 -20.23
N GLY A 44 -14.11 0.06 -20.83
CA GLY A 44 -15.42 -0.33 -20.31
C GLY A 44 -16.09 0.80 -19.53
N GLY A 45 -17.23 0.48 -18.91
CA GLY A 45 -17.96 1.42 -18.07
C GLY A 45 -17.32 1.57 -16.69
N MET A 46 -17.56 2.70 -16.03
CA MET A 46 -17.20 2.92 -14.64
C MET A 46 -17.94 1.90 -13.75
N PRO A 47 -17.24 1.16 -12.89
CA PRO A 47 -17.89 0.29 -11.91
C PRO A 47 -18.81 1.09 -10.98
N TYR A 48 -19.86 0.46 -10.46
CA TYR A 48 -20.72 1.11 -9.47
C TYR A 48 -19.92 1.46 -8.22
N PRO A 49 -20.10 2.67 -7.67
CA PRO A 49 -19.39 3.08 -6.46
C PRO A 49 -19.91 2.31 -5.24
N ARG A 50 -19.12 2.35 -4.17
CA ARG A 50 -19.56 1.85 -2.86
C ARG A 50 -20.29 2.96 -2.12
N VAL A 51 -21.37 2.61 -1.45
CA VAL A 51 -22.16 3.54 -0.64
C VAL A 51 -22.00 3.18 0.83
N TYR A 52 -21.62 4.18 1.62
CA TYR A 52 -21.46 4.07 3.07
C TYR A 52 -22.58 4.86 3.75
N HIS A 53 -23.48 4.17 4.42
CA HIS A 53 -24.57 4.77 5.18
C HIS A 53 -24.04 5.32 6.51
N LEU A 54 -23.62 6.59 6.54
CA LEU A 54 -22.93 7.17 7.72
C LEU A 54 -23.84 7.28 8.94
N ILE A 55 -25.16 7.21 8.76
CA ILE A 55 -26.14 7.09 9.84
C ILE A 55 -25.90 5.88 10.77
N LEU A 56 -25.19 4.85 10.29
CA LEU A 56 -24.85 3.66 11.07
C LEU A 56 -23.54 3.79 11.85
N PHE A 57 -22.79 4.88 11.67
CA PHE A 57 -21.48 5.08 12.26
C PHE A 57 -21.53 6.13 13.39
N PRO A 58 -20.65 6.02 14.41
CA PRO A 58 -20.56 7.02 15.47
C PRO A 58 -20.05 8.37 14.92
N ASN A 59 -20.28 9.45 15.66
CA ASN A 59 -19.82 10.81 15.32
C ASN A 59 -20.41 11.34 13.98
N ILE A 60 -21.70 11.05 13.75
CA ILE A 60 -22.44 11.52 12.57
C ILE A 60 -22.40 13.04 12.41
N ASP A 61 -22.44 13.78 13.52
CA ASP A 61 -22.41 15.25 13.58
C ASP A 61 -21.08 15.87 13.09
N MET A 62 -20.07 15.03 12.80
CA MET A 62 -18.81 15.48 12.21
C MET A 62 -18.57 14.81 10.85
N CYS A 63 -18.61 13.47 10.81
CA CYS A 63 -18.26 12.75 9.59
C CYS A 63 -19.33 12.85 8.51
N ALA A 64 -20.62 12.99 8.86
CA ALA A 64 -21.71 13.02 7.90
C ALA A 64 -22.16 14.43 7.50
N GLU A 65 -21.62 15.48 8.13
CA GLU A 65 -21.85 16.86 7.71
C GLU A 65 -20.98 17.29 6.51
N VAL A 66 -20.00 16.47 6.15
CA VAL A 66 -19.07 16.73 5.05
C VAL A 66 -19.26 15.66 3.98
N ASP A 67 -19.31 16.01 2.68
CA ASP A 67 -19.24 15.04 1.56
C ASP A 67 -20.23 13.84 1.68
N THR A 68 -21.51 14.16 1.87
CA THR A 68 -22.64 13.21 1.94
C THR A 68 -23.83 13.70 1.11
N ASP A 69 -24.75 12.79 0.79
CA ASP A 69 -26.07 13.13 0.23
C ASP A 69 -27.11 13.46 1.31
N ASP A 70 -28.33 13.81 0.90
CA ASP A 70 -29.45 14.17 1.80
C ASP A 70 -29.88 13.03 2.75
N GLU A 71 -29.45 11.79 2.49
CA GLU A 71 -29.71 10.61 3.31
C GLU A 71 -28.51 10.24 4.21
N MET A 72 -27.49 11.11 4.28
CA MET A 72 -26.25 10.88 5.03
C MET A 72 -25.44 9.70 4.49
N ASN A 73 -25.55 9.41 3.20
CA ASN A 73 -24.70 8.44 2.54
C ASN A 73 -23.45 9.11 1.98
N ARG A 74 -22.31 8.43 2.12
CA ARG A 74 -21.07 8.78 1.43
C ARG A 74 -20.79 7.81 0.29
N VAL A 75 -20.53 8.37 -0.89
CA VAL A 75 -20.17 7.61 -2.09
C VAL A 75 -18.65 7.53 -2.20
N LEU A 76 -18.13 6.32 -2.37
CA LEU A 76 -16.72 6.06 -2.64
C LEU A 76 -16.56 5.51 -4.05
N ASP A 77 -15.98 6.32 -4.92
CA ASP A 77 -15.51 5.91 -6.23
C ASP A 77 -14.13 5.24 -6.09
N ASP A 78 -14.10 3.91 -6.22
CA ASP A 78 -12.84 3.14 -6.17
C ASP A 78 -11.90 3.45 -7.37
N PHE A 79 -12.42 4.10 -8.42
CA PHE A 79 -11.66 4.50 -9.59
C PHE A 79 -11.85 5.99 -9.88
N LYS A 80 -10.75 6.71 -10.07
CA LYS A 80 -10.77 8.13 -10.46
C LYS A 80 -10.50 8.24 -11.94
N VAL A 81 -11.53 8.59 -12.71
CA VAL A 81 -11.49 8.61 -14.18
C VAL A 81 -11.84 10.00 -14.70
N SER A 82 -11.07 10.49 -15.66
CA SER A 82 -11.35 11.76 -16.35
C SER A 82 -12.39 11.59 -17.47
N ASP A 83 -12.98 12.69 -17.95
CA ASP A 83 -13.96 12.70 -19.04
C ASP A 83 -13.49 12.01 -20.34
N LYS A 84 -12.16 11.92 -20.54
CA LYS A 84 -11.52 11.25 -21.69
C LYS A 84 -11.17 9.78 -21.42
N GLY A 85 -11.60 9.21 -20.30
CA GLY A 85 -11.35 7.84 -19.88
C GLY A 85 -9.98 7.59 -19.26
N GLY A 86 -9.20 8.65 -18.97
CA GLY A 86 -7.89 8.51 -18.33
C GLY A 86 -8.02 8.09 -16.87
N LEU A 87 -7.29 7.04 -16.47
CA LEU A 87 -7.32 6.47 -15.11
C LEU A 87 -6.22 7.08 -14.25
N ARG A 88 -6.60 7.73 -13.15
CA ARG A 88 -5.68 8.29 -12.15
C ARG A 88 -5.16 7.19 -11.21
N ASP A 89 -4.08 7.48 -10.49
CA ASP A 89 -3.52 6.64 -9.42
C ASP A 89 -3.12 5.22 -9.90
N THR A 90 -2.66 5.10 -11.14
CA THR A 90 -2.18 3.84 -11.72
C THR A 90 -0.73 3.56 -11.32
N ILE A 91 -0.46 2.32 -10.89
CA ILE A 91 0.89 1.83 -10.60
C ILE A 91 1.41 1.06 -11.82
N ILE A 92 2.61 1.41 -12.28
CA ILE A 92 3.34 0.69 -13.32
C ILE A 92 4.52 -0.03 -12.68
N THR A 93 4.51 -1.36 -12.77
CA THR A 93 5.59 -2.20 -12.23
C THR A 93 6.49 -2.66 -13.38
N LEU A 94 7.81 -2.59 -13.15
CA LEU A 94 8.80 -3.22 -14.02
C LEU A 94 9.28 -4.51 -13.35
N GLU A 95 9.06 -5.63 -14.03
CA GLU A 95 9.49 -6.94 -13.56
C GLU A 95 10.91 -7.24 -14.03
N HIS A 96 11.58 -8.17 -13.34
CA HIS A 96 12.95 -8.61 -13.65
C HIS A 96 13.98 -7.47 -13.68
N VAL A 97 13.84 -6.52 -12.76
CA VAL A 97 14.84 -5.45 -12.55
C VAL A 97 15.66 -5.77 -11.31
N ASP A 98 16.88 -6.26 -11.51
CA ASP A 98 17.77 -6.66 -10.40
C ASP A 98 18.50 -5.47 -9.76
N ALA A 99 18.72 -4.39 -10.50
CA ALA A 99 19.36 -3.17 -10.02
C ALA A 99 18.81 -1.91 -10.68
N GLY A 100 18.69 -0.81 -9.94
CA GLY A 100 18.24 0.47 -10.49
C GLY A 100 18.27 1.62 -9.49
N LYS A 101 17.47 2.66 -9.73
CA LYS A 101 17.48 3.89 -8.92
C LYS A 101 17.23 3.62 -7.43
N PRO A 102 17.86 4.40 -6.51
CA PRO A 102 17.51 4.35 -5.10
C PRO A 102 16.03 4.68 -4.89
N PHE A 103 15.41 4.06 -3.90
CA PHE A 103 14.06 4.41 -3.50
C PHE A 103 14.05 5.66 -2.61
N ASN A 104 12.91 6.35 -2.57
CA ASN A 104 12.69 7.39 -1.58
C ASN A 104 12.60 6.73 -0.19
N LYS A 105 13.38 7.22 0.77
CA LYS A 105 13.43 6.71 2.15
C LYS A 105 12.59 7.52 3.12
N GLU A 106 12.01 8.63 2.66
CA GLU A 106 11.09 9.42 3.46
C GLU A 106 9.81 8.64 3.73
N PRO A 107 9.37 8.53 5.01
CA PRO A 107 8.10 7.89 5.34
C PRO A 107 6.95 8.57 4.60
N ILE A 108 6.02 7.78 4.08
CA ILE A 108 4.76 8.29 3.56
C ILE A 108 4.01 8.98 4.69
N ASN A 109 3.38 10.13 4.40
CA ASN A 109 2.40 10.75 5.28
C ASN A 109 0.99 10.55 4.70
N ILE A 110 0.15 9.84 5.44
CA ILE A 110 -1.28 9.70 5.15
C ILE A 110 -2.03 10.69 6.03
N VAL A 111 -2.81 11.59 5.46
CA VAL A 111 -3.63 12.54 6.24
C VAL A 111 -5.04 11.97 6.38
N SER A 112 -5.57 11.91 7.60
CA SER A 112 -6.99 11.70 7.86
C SER A 112 -7.66 13.05 8.06
N GLU A 113 -8.49 13.44 7.11
CA GLU A 113 -9.27 14.67 7.11
C GLU A 113 -10.68 14.40 6.59
N ASN A 114 -11.69 14.96 7.25
CA ASN A 114 -13.12 14.76 6.95
C ASN A 114 -13.49 13.27 6.93
N CYS A 115 -12.88 12.48 7.82
CA CYS A 115 -13.05 11.04 7.91
C CYS A 115 -12.66 10.31 6.61
N LYS A 116 -11.67 10.83 5.88
CA LYS A 116 -11.09 10.25 4.66
C LYS A 116 -9.57 10.25 4.76
N PHE A 117 -8.93 9.26 4.14
CA PHE A 117 -7.48 9.11 4.15
C PHE A 117 -6.88 9.51 2.79
N PHE A 118 -5.86 10.36 2.81
CA PHE A 118 -5.19 10.85 1.60
C PHE A 118 -3.67 10.68 1.67
N PRO A 119 -2.99 10.41 0.53
CA PRO A 119 -3.60 10.08 -0.76
C PRO A 119 -4.08 8.63 -0.80
N ASP A 120 -5.03 8.32 -1.69
CA ASP A 120 -5.66 6.99 -1.80
C ASP A 120 -4.67 5.88 -2.20
N VAL A 121 -3.60 6.25 -2.93
CA VAL A 121 -2.57 5.32 -3.40
C VAL A 121 -1.20 5.81 -2.95
N ASN A 122 -0.47 4.91 -2.30
CA ASN A 122 0.90 5.12 -1.84
C ASN A 122 1.77 3.91 -2.16
N ILE A 123 3.09 4.10 -2.20
CA ILE A 123 4.08 3.04 -2.47
C ILE A 123 4.99 2.92 -1.26
N ILE A 124 4.93 1.80 -0.56
CA ILE A 124 5.78 1.48 0.60
C ILE A 124 6.59 0.21 0.32
N ARG A 125 7.86 0.15 0.76
CA ARG A 125 8.63 -1.09 0.71
C ARG A 125 8.49 -1.92 1.99
N GLN A 126 8.80 -3.20 1.84
CA GLN A 126 8.97 -4.12 2.97
C GLN A 126 9.93 -3.54 4.01
N GLY A 127 9.45 -3.42 5.25
CA GLY A 127 10.25 -2.93 6.37
C GLY A 127 10.35 -1.41 6.49
N GLU A 128 9.66 -0.64 5.64
CA GLU A 128 9.54 0.82 5.79
C GLU A 128 8.36 1.21 6.70
N SER A 129 8.50 2.39 7.30
CA SER A 129 7.46 3.00 8.12
C SER A 129 6.65 4.02 7.32
N PHE A 130 5.42 4.25 7.76
CA PHE A 130 4.54 5.31 7.28
C PHE A 130 3.87 6.00 8.47
N LYS A 131 3.39 7.23 8.25
CA LYS A 131 2.69 8.05 9.22
C LYS A 131 1.23 8.21 8.82
N ILE A 132 0.37 8.32 9.82
CA ILE A 132 -1.03 8.69 9.68
C ILE A 132 -1.25 9.91 10.56
N ASP A 133 -1.41 11.06 9.93
CA ASP A 133 -1.68 12.35 10.57
C ASP A 133 -3.18 12.58 10.61
N ASN A 134 -3.80 12.42 11.78
CA ASN A 134 -5.23 12.61 11.93
C ASN A 134 -5.53 14.01 12.38
N ILE A 135 -6.09 14.80 11.47
CA ILE A 135 -6.51 16.16 11.75
C ILE A 135 -7.99 16.25 12.10
N ASP A 136 -8.71 15.13 12.08
CA ASP A 136 -10.08 15.06 12.55
C ASP A 136 -10.14 15.09 14.09
N ALA A 137 -11.18 15.73 14.62
CA ALA A 137 -11.48 15.78 16.06
C ALA A 137 -12.05 14.45 16.61
N VAL A 138 -11.96 13.35 15.84
CA VAL A 138 -12.46 12.03 16.21
C VAL A 138 -11.40 10.96 15.98
N MET A 139 -11.45 9.89 16.78
CA MET A 139 -10.55 8.75 16.64
C MET A 139 -10.96 7.89 15.45
N HIS A 140 -9.95 7.44 14.70
CA HIS A 140 -10.09 6.45 13.63
C HIS A 140 -9.30 5.17 13.95
N ASN A 141 -9.41 4.21 13.06
CA ASN A 141 -8.59 3.01 13.08
C ASN A 141 -8.15 2.67 11.64
N SER A 142 -6.86 2.41 11.44
CA SER A 142 -6.33 1.94 10.16
C SER A 142 -6.01 0.46 10.23
N GLN A 143 -6.57 -0.28 9.26
CA GLN A 143 -6.30 -1.70 9.07
C GLN A 143 -5.55 -1.89 7.76
N VAL A 144 -4.30 -2.31 7.89
CA VAL A 144 -3.50 -2.74 6.73
C VAL A 144 -3.71 -4.23 6.57
N TYR A 145 -4.17 -4.68 5.40
CA TYR A 145 -4.44 -6.09 5.13
C TYR A 145 -4.01 -6.52 3.73
N GLN A 146 -3.71 -7.81 3.56
CA GLN A 146 -3.46 -8.42 2.26
C GLN A 146 -4.78 -8.73 1.57
N LYS A 147 -5.05 -8.11 0.42
CA LYS A 147 -6.32 -8.27 -0.31
C LYS A 147 -6.60 -9.72 -0.70
N GLU A 148 -5.57 -10.48 -1.06
CA GLU A 148 -5.70 -11.85 -1.57
C GLU A 148 -6.17 -12.84 -0.50
N ARG A 149 -5.88 -12.55 0.77
CA ARG A 149 -6.13 -13.46 1.90
C ARG A 149 -7.03 -12.87 2.99
N GLY A 150 -7.30 -11.56 2.95
CA GLY A 150 -7.97 -10.83 4.02
C GLY A 150 -7.18 -10.79 5.34
N LYS A 151 -5.88 -11.14 5.32
CA LYS A 151 -5.04 -11.18 6.52
C LYS A 151 -4.69 -9.76 6.94
N ILE A 152 -5.12 -9.36 8.13
CA ILE A 152 -4.70 -8.11 8.77
C ILE A 152 -3.21 -8.22 9.13
N LEU A 153 -2.41 -7.29 8.61
CA LEU A 153 -0.99 -7.13 8.90
C LEU A 153 -0.77 -6.16 10.07
N LEU A 154 -1.53 -5.06 10.09
CA LEU A 154 -1.45 -4.03 11.11
C LEU A 154 -2.85 -3.53 11.45
N ASN A 155 -3.07 -3.25 12.73
CA ASN A 155 -4.24 -2.54 13.22
C ASN A 155 -3.74 -1.39 14.09
N ILE A 156 -3.91 -0.17 13.60
CA ILE A 156 -3.30 1.03 14.16
C ILE A 156 -4.43 1.93 14.65
N PRO A 157 -4.61 2.10 15.98
CA PRO A 157 -5.51 3.13 16.49
C PRO A 157 -4.95 4.50 16.10
N ILE A 158 -5.83 5.42 15.70
CA ILE A 158 -5.44 6.76 15.28
C ILE A 158 -6.22 7.76 16.13
N PRO A 159 -5.64 8.25 17.25
CA PRO A 159 -6.30 9.23 18.10
C PRO A 159 -6.62 10.53 17.35
N ALA A 160 -7.59 11.29 17.85
CA ALA A 160 -7.97 12.59 17.30
C ALA A 160 -6.79 13.57 17.43
N GLU A 161 -6.55 14.36 16.38
CA GLU A 161 -5.52 15.42 16.38
C GLU A 161 -4.09 14.92 16.73
N GLU A 162 -3.79 13.66 16.38
CA GLU A 162 -2.50 13.01 16.65
C GLU A 162 -1.93 12.32 15.42
N VAL A 163 -0.60 12.11 15.43
CA VAL A 163 0.12 11.32 14.43
C VAL A 163 0.40 9.92 14.95
N SER A 164 -0.04 8.92 14.20
CA SER A 164 0.26 7.51 14.43
C SER A 164 1.29 6.99 13.43
N GLU A 165 2.08 5.99 13.81
CA GLU A 165 3.08 5.38 12.93
C GLU A 165 2.78 3.89 12.71
N GLY A 166 3.01 3.42 11.48
CA GLY A 166 2.91 2.02 11.10
C GLY A 166 4.17 1.55 10.40
N LYS A 167 4.48 0.25 10.48
CA LYS A 167 5.60 -0.37 9.76
C LYS A 167 5.15 -1.65 9.09
N VAL A 168 5.16 -1.67 7.76
CA VAL A 168 4.63 -2.82 7.01
C VAL A 168 5.71 -3.90 6.89
N THR A 169 5.35 -5.11 7.31
CA THR A 169 6.18 -6.31 7.14
C THR A 169 5.27 -7.44 6.62
N PHE A 170 5.37 -7.73 5.33
CA PHE A 170 4.65 -8.79 4.61
C PHE A 170 5.18 -10.19 4.95
#